data_AF-A0A9D4Y3Y8-F1
#
_entry.id   AF-A0A9D4Y3Y8-F1
#
_cell.length_a   1.000
_cell.length_b   1.000
_cell.length_c   1.000
_cell.angle_alpha   90.00
_cell.angle_beta   90.00
_cell.angle_gamma   90.00
#
_symmetry.space_group_name_H-M   'P 1'
#
loop_
_entity.id
_entity.type
_entity.pdbx_description
1 polymer ?
#
loop_
_entity_poly.entity_id
_entity_poly.type
_entity_poly.pdbx_seq_one_letter_code
_entity_poly.pdbx_strand_id
1 'polypeptide(L)'
;MRTTVDENRKFADFIANKLNSSSSKICVCLPEKGISALGAPGKPFYDPEATGTLLHELQRLIQTDDIRQVKVYPHHINDLEFASALVDAFLEVNEKKGSTHPQVAIPESVEHFHEDLGSVSNKSSFGAIVYAPNEFPDTKPVHN
;
A
#
# COMPACT_ATOMS: atom_id res chain seq x y z
N MET A 1 -3.57 12.81 18.06
CA MET A 1 -3.27 11.92 19.21
C MET A 1 -2.41 10.78 18.70
N ARG A 2 -1.29 10.47 19.36
CA ARG A 2 -0.44 9.32 19.02
C ARG A 2 -0.87 8.11 19.84
N THR A 3 -0.89 6.93 19.21
CA THR A 3 -1.17 5.65 19.88
C THR A 3 0.03 5.18 20.68
N THR A 4 -0.24 4.63 21.86
CA THR A 4 0.75 4.12 22.81
C THR A 4 1.15 2.68 22.50
N VAL A 5 2.24 2.20 23.12
CA VAL A 5 2.69 0.80 23.04
C VAL A 5 1.57 -0.19 23.43
N ASP A 6 0.87 0.08 24.54
CA ASP A 6 -0.22 -0.79 25.03
C ASP A 6 -1.43 -0.82 24.10
N GLU A 7 -1.76 0.32 23.49
CA GLU A 7 -2.81 0.38 22.47
C GLU A 7 -2.42 -0.41 21.22
N ASN A 8 -1.17 -0.31 20.78
CA ASN A 8 -0.67 -1.08 19.64
C ASN A 8 -0.69 -2.60 19.90
N ARG A 9 -0.40 -3.05 21.13
CA ARG A 9 -0.59 -4.45 21.54
C ARG A 9 -2.05 -4.88 21.42
N LYS A 10 -2.99 -4.07 21.92
CA LYS A 10 -4.43 -4.34 21.80
C LYS A 10 -4.90 -4.38 20.35
N PHE A 11 -4.35 -3.54 19.48
CA PHE A 11 -4.65 -3.58 18.05
C PHE A 11 -4.14 -4.87 17.42
N ALA A 12 -2.91 -5.29 17.74
CA ALA A 12 -2.36 -6.55 17.26
C ALA A 12 -3.21 -7.74 17.70
N ASP A 13 -3.60 -7.80 18.98
CA ASP A 13 -4.48 -8.84 19.52
C ASP A 13 -5.82 -8.88 18.78
N PHE A 14 -6.46 -7.72 18.59
CA PHE A 14 -7.74 -7.62 17.90
C PHE A 14 -7.66 -8.09 16.44
N ILE A 15 -6.64 -7.65 15.70
CA ILE A 15 -6.43 -8.02 14.30
C ILE A 15 -6.12 -9.51 14.20
N ALA A 16 -5.17 -10.02 14.97
CA ALA A 16 -4.74 -11.42 14.92
C ALA A 16 -5.90 -12.38 15.24
N ASN A 17 -6.72 -12.08 16.24
CA ASN A 17 -7.89 -12.90 16.59
C ASN A 17 -8.87 -13.03 15.42
N LYS A 18 -9.11 -11.95 14.67
CA LYS A 18 -9.97 -11.99 13.48
C LYS A 18 -9.35 -12.81 12.35
N LEU A 19 -8.07 -12.62 12.07
CA LEU A 19 -7.38 -13.31 10.97
C LEU A 19 -7.24 -14.81 11.26
N ASN A 20 -6.93 -15.19 12.49
CA ASN A 20 -6.82 -16.60 12.90
C ASN A 20 -8.15 -17.35 12.81
N SER A 21 -9.28 -16.64 12.86
CA SER A 21 -10.62 -17.23 12.70
C SER A 21 -11.08 -17.33 11.24
N SER A 22 -10.32 -16.78 10.28
CA SER A 22 -10.68 -16.82 8.86
C SER A 22 -10.36 -18.18 8.23
N SER A 23 -11.25 -18.66 7.36
CA SER A 23 -11.03 -19.84 6.51
C SER A 23 -10.59 -19.49 5.08
N SER A 24 -10.46 -18.20 4.76
CA SER A 24 -10.03 -17.71 3.44
C SER A 24 -8.53 -17.42 3.42
N LYS A 25 -7.92 -17.49 2.22
CA LYS A 25 -6.53 -17.09 2.02
C LYS A 25 -6.30 -15.63 2.42
N ILE A 26 -5.24 -15.38 3.19
CA ILE A 26 -4.85 -14.08 3.73
C ILE A 26 -3.33 -13.93 3.63
N CYS A 27 -2.89 -12.74 3.24
CA CYS A 27 -1.50 -12.31 3.36
C CYS A 27 -1.46 -10.97 4.12
N VAL A 28 -0.69 -10.91 5.20
CA VAL A 28 -0.44 -9.68 5.98
C VAL A 28 0.94 -9.17 5.63
N CYS A 29 1.01 -7.95 5.08
CA CYS A 29 2.27 -7.30 4.72
C CYS A 29 2.61 -6.21 5.75
N LEU A 30 3.81 -6.28 6.33
CA LEU A 30 4.26 -5.43 7.42
C LEU A 30 5.42 -4.51 6.97
N PRO A 31 5.25 -3.18 6.95
CA PRO A 31 6.30 -2.24 6.57
C PRO A 31 7.18 -1.87 7.78
N GLU A 32 8.39 -2.41 7.84
CA GLU A 32 9.29 -2.29 8.99
C GLU A 32 9.72 -0.85 9.26
N LYS A 33 9.85 0.01 8.23
CA LYS A 33 10.35 1.38 8.40
C LYS A 33 9.29 2.39 8.82
N GLY A 34 8.02 2.00 8.88
CA GLY A 34 6.95 2.85 9.39
C GLY A 34 5.61 2.63 8.73
N ILE A 35 4.55 2.90 9.49
CA ILE A 35 3.15 2.64 9.14
C ILE A 35 2.35 3.90 8.80
N SER A 36 2.98 5.09 8.82
CA SER A 36 2.31 6.35 8.45
C SER A 36 3.32 7.45 8.13
N ALA A 37 2.93 8.41 7.29
CA ALA A 37 3.76 9.57 6.96
C ALA A 37 4.18 10.42 8.18
N LEU A 38 3.36 10.42 9.24
CA LEU A 38 3.64 11.15 10.48
C LEU A 38 4.50 10.35 11.47
N GLY A 39 4.68 9.04 11.24
CA GLY A 39 5.43 8.11 12.09
C GLY A 39 6.84 7.85 11.59
N ALA A 40 7.48 8.82 10.94
CA ALA A 40 8.84 8.73 10.39
C ALA A 40 9.80 9.67 11.14
N PRO A 41 11.14 9.44 11.12
CA PRO A 41 12.10 10.28 11.85
C PRO A 41 11.88 11.78 11.64
N GLY A 42 11.87 12.54 12.73
CA GLY A 42 11.63 13.99 12.71
C GLY A 42 10.16 14.43 12.54
N LYS A 43 9.20 13.50 12.56
CA LYS A 43 7.76 13.79 12.48
C LYS A 43 7.08 13.70 13.86
N PRO A 44 5.92 14.36 14.06
CA PRO A 44 5.30 14.47 15.38
C PRO A 44 4.92 13.14 16.04
N PHE A 45 4.69 12.09 15.24
CA PHE A 45 4.24 10.78 15.70
C PHE A 45 5.32 9.70 15.58
N TYR A 46 6.58 10.09 15.39
CA TYR A 46 7.68 9.15 15.35
C TYR A 46 7.87 8.49 16.71
N ASP A 47 7.51 7.21 16.74
CA ASP A 47 7.67 6.34 17.90
C ASP A 47 8.02 4.94 17.37
N PRO A 48 9.32 4.61 17.31
CA PRO A 48 9.77 3.31 16.83
C PRO A 48 9.39 2.17 17.77
N GLU A 49 9.21 2.43 19.08
CA GLU A 49 8.81 1.41 20.05
C GLU A 49 7.35 1.02 19.86
N ALA A 50 6.44 2.00 19.75
CA ALA A 50 5.02 1.73 19.49
C ALA A 50 4.81 1.04 18.14
N THR A 51 5.53 1.48 17.11
CA THR A 51 5.45 0.87 15.76
C THR A 51 6.02 -0.54 15.78
N GLY A 52 7.21 -0.73 16.37
CA GLY A 52 7.84 -2.04 16.52
C GLY A 52 6.97 -3.02 17.30
N THR A 53 6.29 -2.54 18.35
CA THR A 53 5.35 -3.36 19.14
C THR A 53 4.21 -3.89 18.27
N LEU A 54 3.57 -3.03 17.47
CA LEU A 54 2.50 -3.49 16.58
C LEU A 54 2.99 -4.57 15.61
N LEU A 55 4.11 -4.32 14.93
CA LEU A 55 4.63 -5.26 13.92
C LEU A 55 5.08 -6.58 14.53
N HIS A 56 5.78 -6.53 15.68
CA HIS A 56 6.23 -7.71 16.40
C HIS A 56 5.05 -8.54 16.92
N GLU A 57 4.06 -7.91 17.55
CA GLU A 57 2.89 -8.62 18.08
C GLU A 57 2.05 -9.23 16.95
N LEU A 58 1.87 -8.55 15.81
CA LEU A 58 1.20 -9.14 14.65
C LEU A 58 1.93 -10.38 14.13
N GLN A 59 3.27 -10.33 14.00
CA GLN A 59 4.07 -11.49 13.60
C GLN A 59 3.96 -12.65 14.60
N ARG A 60 3.93 -12.36 15.90
CA ARG A 60 3.87 -13.36 16.97
C ARG A 60 2.50 -14.01 17.11
N LEU A 61 1.42 -13.24 16.93
CA LEU A 61 0.05 -13.66 17.24
C LEU A 61 -0.69 -14.29 16.07
N ILE A 62 -0.35 -13.91 14.83
CA ILE A 62 -0.98 -14.49 13.64
C ILE A 62 -0.42 -15.90 13.41
N GLN A 63 -1.32 -16.88 13.36
CA GLN A 63 -0.97 -18.28 13.10
C GLN A 63 -0.78 -18.46 11.60
N THR A 64 0.47 -18.68 11.17
CA THR A 64 0.82 -18.88 9.77
C THR A 64 0.64 -20.34 9.34
N ASP A 65 0.08 -20.52 8.15
CA ASP A 65 -0.16 -21.82 7.51
C ASP A 65 -0.34 -21.63 5.98
N ASP A 66 -0.77 -22.67 5.27
CA ASP A 66 -0.95 -22.64 3.81
C ASP A 66 -1.95 -21.57 3.32
N ILE A 67 -2.85 -21.09 4.18
CA ILE A 67 -3.84 -20.06 3.84
C ILE A 67 -3.56 -18.72 4.51
N ARG A 68 -2.65 -18.64 5.49
CA ARG A 68 -2.31 -17.40 6.21
C ARG A 68 -0.81 -17.17 6.23
N GLN A 69 -0.38 -16.09 5.60
CA GLN A 69 1.02 -15.68 5.55
C GLN A 69 1.22 -14.30 6.17
N VAL A 70 2.34 -14.12 6.86
CA VAL A 70 2.80 -12.80 7.34
C VAL A 70 4.15 -12.52 6.69
N LYS A 71 4.24 -11.44 5.93
CA LYS A 71 5.44 -11.02 5.19
C LYS A 71 5.92 -9.68 5.72
N VAL A 72 7.20 -9.61 6.07
CA VAL A 72 7.85 -8.39 6.57
C VAL A 72 8.69 -7.79 5.45
N TYR A 73 8.57 -6.48 5.26
CA TYR A 73 9.24 -5.75 4.19
C TYR A 73 10.09 -4.62 4.77
N PRO A 74 11.36 -4.46 4.32
CA PRO A 74 12.28 -3.42 4.80
C PRO A 74 11.98 -2.04 4.16
N HIS A 75 10.71 -1.67 4.13
CA HIS A 75 10.17 -0.48 3.47
C HIS A 75 9.28 0.32 4.42
N HIS A 76 9.10 1.60 4.13
CA HIS A 76 8.06 2.43 4.75
C HIS A 76 6.75 2.20 3.99
N ILE A 77 5.60 2.36 4.65
CA ILE A 77 4.27 2.15 4.03
C ILE A 77 4.03 2.97 2.76
N ASN A 78 4.75 4.08 2.60
CA ASN A 78 4.63 5.00 1.46
C ASN A 78 5.71 4.79 0.38
N ASP A 79 6.61 3.82 0.54
CA ASP A 79 7.60 3.50 -0.47
C ASP A 79 6.93 2.77 -1.64
N LEU A 80 7.38 3.06 -2.87
CA LEU A 80 6.80 2.45 -4.07
C LEU A 80 6.96 0.94 -4.07
N GLU A 81 8.10 0.45 -3.57
CA GLU A 81 8.41 -0.96 -3.44
C GLU A 81 7.43 -1.68 -2.51
N PHE A 82 6.97 -1.02 -1.43
CA PHE A 82 5.95 -1.58 -0.55
C PHE A 82 4.58 -1.63 -1.24
N ALA A 83 4.24 -0.61 -2.02
CA ALA A 83 3.01 -0.61 -2.81
C ALA A 83 3.00 -1.74 -3.84
N SER A 84 4.11 -1.95 -4.57
CA SER A 84 4.27 -3.08 -5.49
C SER A 84 4.14 -4.42 -4.76
N ALA A 85 4.80 -4.58 -3.61
CA ALA A 85 4.71 -5.80 -2.81
C ALA A 85 3.28 -6.13 -2.33
N LEU A 86 2.47 -5.11 -2.01
CA LEU A 86 1.06 -5.29 -1.66
C LEU A 86 0.23 -5.82 -2.84
N VAL A 87 0.48 -5.30 -4.05
CA VAL A 87 -0.19 -5.76 -5.27
C VAL A 87 0.19 -7.21 -5.57
N ASP A 88 1.48 -7.55 -5.49
CA ASP A 88 1.96 -8.91 -5.71
C ASP A 88 1.33 -9.89 -4.72
N ALA A 89 1.29 -9.52 -3.42
CA ALA A 89 0.65 -10.33 -2.38
C ALA A 89 -0.86 -10.51 -2.61
N PHE A 90 -1.54 -9.46 -3.10
CA PHE A 90 -2.97 -9.53 -3.43
C PHE A 90 -3.22 -10.50 -4.60
N LEU A 91 -2.43 -10.37 -5.68
CA LEU A 91 -2.54 -11.24 -6.85
C LEU A 91 -2.28 -12.70 -6.45
N GLU A 92 -1.25 -12.99 -5.65
CA GLU A 92 -0.94 -14.35 -5.16
C GLU A 92 -2.11 -14.97 -4.37
N VAL A 93 -2.78 -14.18 -3.53
CA VAL A 93 -3.95 -14.64 -2.75
C VAL A 93 -5.16 -14.88 -3.65
N ASN A 94 -5.31 -14.09 -4.72
CA ASN A 94 -6.46 -14.13 -5.63
C ASN A 94 -6.29 -15.12 -6.80
N GLU A 95 -5.06 -15.53 -7.11
CA GLU A 95 -4.78 -16.52 -8.16
C GLU A 95 -5.48 -17.84 -7.84
N LYS A 96 -6.46 -18.17 -8.68
CA LYS A 96 -6.95 -19.55 -8.81
C LYS A 96 -5.81 -20.32 -9.48
N LYS A 97 -5.32 -21.40 -8.86
CA LYS A 97 -4.40 -22.34 -9.54
C LYS A 97 -5.00 -22.72 -10.90
N GLY A 98 -4.52 -22.10 -11.99
CA GLY A 98 -5.07 -22.28 -13.33
C GLY A 98 -4.98 -21.12 -14.34
N SER A 99 -4.55 -19.90 -13.99
CA SER A 99 -4.44 -18.80 -14.96
C SER A 99 -3.04 -18.19 -14.99
N THR A 100 -2.22 -18.61 -15.97
CA THR A 100 -0.97 -17.97 -16.35
C THR A 100 -1.21 -16.51 -16.77
N HIS A 101 -0.57 -15.55 -16.11
CA HIS A 101 -0.51 -14.17 -16.58
C HIS A 101 0.89 -13.84 -17.15
N PRO A 102 0.99 -13.14 -18.30
CA PRO A 102 2.28 -12.81 -18.92
C PRO A 102 2.99 -11.68 -18.16
N GLN A 103 4.32 -11.78 -18.08
CA GLN A 103 5.19 -10.74 -17.55
C GLN A 103 5.07 -9.46 -18.40
N VAL A 104 4.78 -8.33 -17.75
CA VAL A 104 4.85 -7.01 -18.37
C VAL A 104 6.31 -6.59 -18.40
N ALA A 105 6.91 -6.63 -19.58
CA ALA A 105 8.23 -6.06 -19.83
C ALA A 105 8.14 -4.53 -19.79
N ILE A 106 9.02 -3.90 -19.00
CA ILE A 106 9.27 -2.46 -19.04
C ILE A 106 10.14 -2.19 -20.27
N PRO A 107 9.75 -1.35 -21.24
CA PRO A 107 10.68 -0.90 -22.26
C PRO A 107 11.48 0.27 -21.72
N GLU A 108 12.79 0.05 -21.55
CA GLU A 108 13.79 1.10 -21.68
C GLU A 108 13.66 1.76 -23.06
N SER A 109 13.61 3.10 -23.08
CA SER A 109 14.31 4.01 -24.00
C SER A 109 13.49 5.28 -24.20
N VAL A 110 13.89 6.32 -23.48
CA VAL A 110 13.60 7.71 -23.86
C VAL A 110 14.65 8.06 -24.91
N GLU A 111 14.24 8.61 -26.06
CA GLU A 111 14.98 9.52 -26.95
C GLU A 111 14.36 9.52 -28.36
N HIS A 112 13.69 10.63 -28.72
CA HIS A 112 13.68 11.33 -30.03
C HIS A 112 12.33 11.97 -30.35
N PHE A 113 12.33 13.31 -30.38
CA PHE A 113 11.30 14.14 -30.96
C PHE A 113 11.42 14.14 -32.48
N HIS A 114 10.33 13.90 -33.20
CA HIS A 114 10.07 14.55 -34.49
C HIS A 114 8.57 14.60 -34.79
N GLU A 115 8.09 15.78 -35.20
CA GLU A 115 6.75 16.03 -35.71
C GLU A 115 6.55 15.30 -37.05
N ASP A 116 5.40 14.65 -37.25
CA ASP A 116 4.62 14.82 -38.49
C ASP A 116 3.17 14.34 -38.33
N LEU A 117 2.25 15.02 -39.01
CA LEU A 117 0.80 14.78 -39.01
C LEU A 117 0.43 13.50 -39.77
N GLY A 118 -0.47 12.67 -39.20
CA GLY A 118 -1.11 11.59 -39.94
C GLY A 118 -2.05 10.69 -39.15
N SER A 119 -3.35 11.02 -39.22
CA SER A 119 -4.56 10.18 -39.01
C SER A 119 -4.39 8.65 -38.78
N VAL A 120 -4.90 8.13 -37.65
CA VAL A 120 -6.07 7.21 -37.53
C VAL A 120 -6.07 6.49 -36.15
N SER A 121 -7.15 6.73 -35.41
CA SER A 121 -7.89 5.86 -34.46
C SER A 121 -7.18 4.74 -33.67
N ASN A 122 -7.03 4.95 -32.36
CA ASN A 122 -7.65 4.13 -31.31
C ASN A 122 -7.45 4.82 -29.94
N LYS A 123 -8.50 5.52 -29.46
CA LYS A 123 -8.49 6.18 -28.16
C LYS A 123 -8.92 5.20 -27.06
N SER A 124 -7.98 4.82 -26.21
CA SER A 124 -8.26 4.58 -24.80
C SER A 124 -7.24 5.39 -24.00
N SER A 125 -7.61 6.65 -23.76
CA SER A 125 -6.79 7.59 -23.00
C SER A 125 -7.17 7.44 -21.54
N PHE A 126 -6.27 6.89 -20.72
CA PHE A 126 -6.31 7.12 -19.28
C PHE A 126 -5.89 8.58 -19.05
N GLY A 127 -6.88 9.47 -19.05
CA GLY A 127 -6.67 10.88 -18.74
C GLY A 127 -6.19 11.04 -17.31
N ALA A 128 -5.06 11.71 -17.13
CA ALA A 128 -4.66 12.25 -15.84
C ALA A 128 -5.74 13.24 -15.38
N ILE A 129 -6.45 12.90 -14.30
CA ILE A 129 -7.41 13.83 -13.69
C ILE A 129 -6.59 14.85 -12.91
N VAL A 130 -6.33 15.99 -13.54
CA VAL A 130 -5.78 17.18 -12.88
C VAL A 130 -6.97 17.96 -12.33
N TYR A 131 -7.20 17.86 -11.03
CA TYR A 131 -8.22 18.67 -10.37
C TYR A 131 -7.75 20.12 -10.26
N ALA A 132 -8.50 21.04 -10.85
CA ALA A 132 -8.25 22.47 -10.69
C ALA A 132 -8.97 22.96 -9.42
N PRO A 133 -8.36 23.80 -8.57
CA PRO A 133 -8.97 24.29 -7.32
C PRO A 133 -10.33 25.00 -7.48
N ASN A 134 -10.71 25.37 -8.71
CA ASN A 134 -11.98 26.04 -9.03
C ASN A 134 -13.17 25.07 -9.26
N GLU A 135 -12.96 23.75 -9.21
CA GLU A 135 -14.03 22.75 -9.41
C GLU A 135 -14.92 22.51 -8.17
N PHE A 136 -14.72 23.26 -7.08
CA PHE A 136 -15.53 23.16 -5.87
C PHE A 136 -16.54 24.31 -5.78
N PRO A 137 -17.83 24.08 -6.13
CA PRO A 137 -18.84 25.15 -6.11
C PRO A 137 -19.18 25.70 -4.72
N ASP A 138 -18.66 25.10 -3.65
CA ASP A 138 -18.89 25.50 -2.24
C ASP A 138 -17.70 26.18 -1.56
N THR A 139 -16.59 26.43 -2.25
CA THR A 139 -15.49 27.21 -1.64
C THR A 139 -15.87 28.69 -1.60
N LYS A 140 -16.43 29.13 -0.47
CA LYS A 140 -16.55 30.57 -0.18
C LYS A 140 -15.15 31.19 -0.17
N PRO A 141 -14.92 32.31 -0.89
CA PRO A 141 -13.64 32.98 -0.86
C PRO A 141 -13.37 33.46 0.57
N VAL A 142 -12.16 33.18 1.06
CA VAL A 142 -11.65 33.81 2.27
C VAL A 142 -11.41 35.28 1.91
N HIS A 143 -12.28 36.17 2.38
CA HIS A 143 -12.01 37.60 2.31
C HIS A 143 -10.83 37.92 3.23
N ASN A 144 -9.82 38.58 2.65
CA ASN A 144 -8.66 39.13 3.33
C ASN A 144 -9.06 40.37 4.16
#